data_AF-A0A956YR54-F1
#
_entry.id   AF-A0A956YR54-F1
#
_cell.length_a   1.000
_cell.length_b   1.000
_cell.length_c   1.000
_cell.angle_alpha   90.00
_cell.angle_beta   90.00
_cell.angle_gamma   90.00
#
_symmetry.space_group_name_H-M   'P 1'
#
loop_
_entity.id
_entity.type
_entity.pdbx_description
1 polymer ?
#
loop_
_entity_poly.entity_id
_entity_poly.type
_entity_poly.pdbx_seq_one_letter_code
_entity_poly.pdbx_strand_id
1 'polypeptide(L)'
;MQPSELKTQFFRRPAAPATEAPTPPAQSLVDAPTQLWFPAATAQPQAMPQPVRQKRQFLKYLLLGVFLLGLLTMGFVAVAGAGLIYMSDLVMPGVQVMGIDIGRQTQSEVAATLSSAASQQTIRLTHGETVWLLAADELGLTLDAAATAEAAHAYGRSPAAWLELIQTGAMTVPPTWTLDTAVTQATLQSRAAELAIEPVNAGLVIENGRVTTTPAADGQLLDVNATVAALVQNGATAVAQNGEIQLVMQTVPAAITDVSNLMAQAEALLSTTLTIQATDPVRDESVSWVLGPQVWGSWRSLTVDQANTTQFDWAIEPDKAAQ
;
A
#
# COMPACT_ATOMS: atom_id res chain seq x y z
N MET A 1 32.63 29.83 -30.50
CA MET A 1 33.52 28.90 -29.78
C MET A 1 33.01 27.48 -30.01
N GLN A 2 33.73 26.73 -30.85
CA GLN A 2 33.91 25.27 -30.79
C GLN A 2 34.85 24.94 -29.59
N PRO A 3 35.03 23.68 -29.10
CA PRO A 3 35.43 22.48 -29.89
C PRO A 3 34.78 21.12 -29.48
N SER A 4 34.56 20.18 -30.42
CA SER A 4 35.36 18.98 -30.80
C SER A 4 34.98 17.71 -30.02
N GLU A 5 34.40 16.66 -30.62
CA GLU A 5 34.93 15.65 -31.57
C GLU A 5 35.71 14.48 -30.90
N LEU A 6 35.23 13.25 -31.10
CA LEU A 6 35.96 11.98 -31.40
C LEU A 6 34.92 10.83 -31.48
N LYS A 7 34.52 10.25 -32.64
CA LYS A 7 35.22 9.42 -33.67
C LYS A 7 35.66 8.06 -33.06
N THR A 8 35.25 6.87 -33.54
CA THR A 8 35.75 6.22 -34.78
C THR A 8 35.28 4.73 -34.81
N GLN A 9 34.49 4.29 -35.81
CA GLN A 9 34.81 3.34 -36.93
C GLN A 9 34.85 1.82 -36.56
N PHE A 10 34.59 0.79 -37.37
CA PHE A 10 34.53 0.48 -38.82
C PHE A 10 33.62 -0.79 -39.01
N PHE A 11 33.23 -1.36 -40.16
CA PHE A 11 33.82 -1.50 -41.50
C PHE A 11 32.69 -1.82 -42.52
N ARG A 12 32.83 -1.30 -43.75
CA ARG A 12 31.93 -1.49 -44.91
C ARG A 12 32.81 -1.77 -46.14
N ARG A 13 32.39 -2.67 -47.05
CA ARG A 13 32.62 -2.74 -48.53
C ARG A 13 32.89 -4.18 -49.02
N PRO A 14 32.85 -4.47 -50.35
CA PRO A 14 32.11 -3.85 -51.49
C PRO A 14 31.44 -4.92 -52.42
N ALA A 15 30.97 -4.50 -53.59
CA ALA A 15 30.19 -5.26 -54.59
C ALA A 15 30.96 -5.66 -55.89
N ALA A 16 30.43 -6.71 -56.57
CA ALA A 16 30.41 -7.04 -58.02
C ALA A 16 31.75 -7.42 -58.76
N PRO A 17 31.76 -7.98 -60.02
CA PRO A 17 30.83 -8.82 -60.80
C PRO A 17 31.48 -10.00 -61.63
N ALA A 18 30.62 -10.80 -62.32
CA ALA A 18 30.72 -11.53 -63.64
C ALA A 18 31.98 -12.32 -64.12
N THR A 19 31.75 -13.49 -64.77
CA THR A 19 32.20 -13.88 -66.16
C THR A 19 32.58 -15.38 -66.35
N GLU A 20 31.94 -15.98 -67.37
CA GLU A 20 32.30 -17.09 -68.33
C GLU A 20 32.84 -18.50 -67.95
N ALA A 21 32.49 -19.41 -68.87
CA ALA A 21 32.74 -20.87 -68.97
C ALA A 21 34.21 -21.23 -69.37
N PRO A 22 34.62 -22.53 -69.40
CA PRO A 22 34.40 -23.39 -70.59
C PRO A 22 34.29 -24.93 -70.36
N THR A 23 33.83 -25.65 -71.40
CA THR A 23 33.97 -27.10 -71.77
C THR A 23 35.45 -27.49 -72.02
N PRO A 24 35.95 -28.75 -72.32
CA PRO A 24 35.37 -30.02 -72.87
C PRO A 24 35.96 -31.31 -72.15
N PRO A 25 36.12 -32.56 -72.69
CA PRO A 25 35.84 -33.12 -74.01
C PRO A 25 35.15 -34.50 -74.11
N ALA A 26 34.95 -34.88 -75.39
CA ALA A 26 34.30 -36.03 -75.98
C ALA A 26 35.07 -37.36 -75.86
N GLN A 27 34.34 -38.48 -75.91
CA GLN A 27 34.76 -39.70 -76.61
C GLN A 27 33.56 -40.44 -77.23
N SER A 28 33.69 -40.68 -78.54
CA SER A 28 32.89 -41.51 -79.44
C SER A 28 33.50 -42.91 -79.57
N LEU A 29 32.70 -43.93 -79.94
CA LEU A 29 33.02 -45.15 -80.73
C LEU A 29 31.76 -46.06 -80.65
N VAL A 30 30.92 -46.21 -81.67
CA VAL A 30 31.06 -47.05 -82.89
C VAL A 30 31.28 -48.53 -82.56
N ASP A 31 30.24 -49.37 -82.71
CA ASP A 31 30.14 -50.42 -83.74
C ASP A 31 28.94 -51.37 -83.52
N ALA A 32 28.28 -51.74 -84.63
CA ALA A 32 27.34 -52.85 -84.77
C ALA A 32 28.13 -54.13 -85.16
N PRO A 33 27.59 -55.38 -85.14
CA PRO A 33 26.54 -55.74 -86.11
C PRO A 33 25.57 -56.91 -85.74
N THR A 34 24.46 -56.95 -86.50
CA THR A 34 23.75 -58.13 -87.07
C THR A 34 23.18 -59.31 -86.24
N GLN A 35 21.87 -59.53 -86.51
CA GLN A 35 21.16 -60.81 -86.74
C GLN A 35 20.88 -61.66 -85.47
N LEU A 36 19.64 -62.08 -85.18
CA LEU A 36 18.83 -63.02 -85.96
C LEU A 36 17.32 -62.91 -85.65
N TRP A 37 16.57 -63.28 -86.67
CA TRP A 37 15.14 -63.26 -86.95
C TRP A 37 14.30 -64.38 -86.27
N PHE A 38 12.98 -64.17 -86.06
CA PHE A 38 11.80 -65.09 -86.23
C PHE A 38 10.52 -64.53 -85.52
N PRO A 39 9.28 -64.90 -85.92
CA PRO A 39 8.36 -63.97 -86.60
C PRO A 39 7.12 -63.52 -85.81
N ALA A 40 6.40 -62.59 -86.45
CA ALA A 40 5.18 -61.91 -86.01
C ALA A 40 4.01 -62.83 -85.65
N ALA A 41 3.48 -62.65 -84.43
CA ALA A 41 2.08 -62.86 -84.11
C ALA A 41 1.44 -61.49 -83.89
N THR A 42 0.47 -61.15 -84.73
CA THR A 42 -0.36 -59.95 -84.61
C THR A 42 -1.17 -59.99 -83.33
N ALA A 43 -0.79 -59.18 -82.34
CA ALA A 43 -1.60 -58.85 -81.18
C ALA A 43 -1.65 -57.32 -81.01
N GLN A 44 -2.85 -56.83 -80.74
CA GLN A 44 -3.33 -55.46 -80.86
C GLN A 44 -2.56 -54.43 -79.99
N PRO A 45 -2.53 -53.14 -80.36
CA PRO A 45 -1.98 -52.10 -79.50
C PRO A 45 -2.90 -51.92 -78.27
N GLN A 46 -2.51 -52.46 -77.13
CA GLN A 46 -3.12 -52.11 -75.85
C GLN A 46 -2.34 -50.97 -75.19
N ALA A 47 -3.09 -49.93 -74.85
CA ALA A 47 -2.63 -48.65 -74.37
C ALA A 47 -1.69 -48.74 -73.15
N MET A 48 -0.69 -47.86 -73.12
CA MET A 48 0.11 -47.58 -71.92
C MET A 48 -0.82 -47.16 -70.78
N PRO A 49 -0.75 -47.78 -69.58
CA PRO A 49 -1.42 -47.23 -68.41
C PRO A 49 -0.69 -45.95 -67.99
N GLN A 50 -1.41 -44.82 -68.07
CA GLN A 50 -0.97 -43.55 -67.50
C GLN A 50 -0.79 -43.67 -65.97
N PRO A 51 0.20 -43.01 -65.36
CA PRO A 51 0.33 -42.99 -63.90
C PRO A 51 -0.87 -42.24 -63.31
N VAL A 52 -1.70 -42.96 -62.54
CA VAL A 52 -2.88 -42.41 -61.85
C VAL A 52 -2.42 -41.39 -60.81
N ARG A 53 -2.46 -40.12 -61.19
CA ARG A 53 -2.12 -38.94 -60.37
C ARG A 53 -3.27 -38.63 -59.41
N GLN A 54 -3.56 -39.52 -58.46
CA GLN A 54 -4.76 -39.36 -57.61
C GLN A 54 -4.52 -39.85 -56.18
N LYS A 55 -3.72 -39.12 -55.39
CA LYS A 55 -3.65 -39.32 -53.92
C LYS A 55 -3.21 -38.11 -53.08
N ARG A 56 -3.05 -36.91 -53.67
CA ARG A 56 -2.65 -35.70 -52.92
C ARG A 56 -3.80 -34.95 -52.23
N GLN A 57 -5.05 -35.11 -52.68
CA GLN A 57 -6.21 -34.44 -52.06
C GLN A 57 -6.68 -35.18 -50.79
N PHE A 58 -6.66 -36.52 -50.79
CA PHE A 58 -7.01 -37.33 -49.62
C PHE A 58 -6.09 -37.06 -48.43
N LEU A 59 -4.78 -36.90 -48.67
CA LEU A 59 -3.82 -36.59 -47.61
C LEU A 59 -4.04 -35.19 -46.98
N LYS A 60 -4.54 -34.22 -47.75
CA LYS A 60 -4.88 -32.89 -47.24
C LYS A 60 -6.10 -32.94 -46.31
N TYR A 61 -7.15 -33.68 -46.68
CA TYR A 61 -8.33 -33.85 -45.82
C TYR A 61 -8.01 -34.72 -44.59
N LEU A 62 -7.12 -35.72 -44.72
CA LEU A 62 -6.61 -36.50 -43.59
C LEU A 62 -5.81 -35.62 -42.60
N LEU A 63 -4.88 -34.80 -43.09
CA LEU A 63 -4.12 -33.86 -42.26
C LEU A 63 -5.00 -32.80 -41.60
N LEU A 64 -5.99 -32.27 -42.33
CA LEU A 64 -6.98 -31.35 -41.77
C LEU A 64 -7.85 -32.01 -40.69
N GLY A 65 -8.26 -33.26 -40.89
CA GLY A 65 -9.02 -34.04 -39.90
C GLY A 65 -8.21 -34.32 -38.64
N VAL A 66 -6.93 -34.71 -38.78
CA VAL A 66 -6.01 -34.89 -37.64
C VAL A 66 -5.76 -33.57 -36.90
N PHE A 67 -5.60 -32.45 -37.63
CA PHE A 67 -5.43 -31.13 -37.03
C PHE A 67 -6.68 -30.70 -36.25
N LEU A 68 -7.88 -30.85 -36.81
CA LEU A 68 -9.14 -30.55 -36.14
C LEU A 68 -9.38 -31.45 -34.92
N LEU A 69 -9.05 -32.75 -35.03
CA LEU A 69 -9.11 -33.67 -33.91
C LEU A 69 -8.08 -33.31 -32.82
N GLY A 70 -6.89 -32.87 -33.21
CA GLY A 70 -5.88 -32.33 -32.30
C GLY A 70 -6.37 -31.10 -31.55
N LEU A 71 -7.02 -30.16 -32.25
CA LEU A 71 -7.63 -28.97 -31.64
C LEU A 71 -8.77 -29.34 -30.68
N LEU A 72 -9.63 -30.30 -31.07
CA LEU A 72 -10.76 -30.73 -30.26
C LEU A 72 -10.30 -31.50 -29.01
N THR A 73 -9.28 -32.34 -29.13
CA THR A 73 -8.67 -33.05 -27.99
C THR A 73 -7.93 -32.09 -27.06
N MET A 74 -7.17 -31.12 -27.61
CA MET A 74 -6.54 -30.05 -26.82
C MET A 74 -7.59 -29.23 -26.06
N GLY A 75 -8.69 -28.85 -26.73
CA GLY A 75 -9.82 -28.16 -26.10
C GLY A 75 -10.50 -29.00 -25.02
N PHE A 76 -10.70 -30.29 -25.27
CA PHE A 76 -11.29 -31.21 -24.29
C PHE A 76 -10.37 -31.39 -23.06
N VAL A 77 -9.07 -31.57 -23.26
CA VAL A 77 -8.09 -31.66 -22.15
C VAL A 77 -8.05 -30.35 -21.37
N ALA A 78 -8.11 -29.20 -22.03
CA ALA A 78 -8.18 -27.90 -21.36
C ALA A 78 -9.46 -27.75 -20.54
N VAL A 79 -10.62 -28.12 -21.09
CA VAL A 79 -11.92 -28.05 -20.37
C VAL A 79 -11.98 -29.05 -19.22
N ALA A 80 -11.50 -30.29 -19.43
CA ALA A 80 -11.46 -31.31 -18.38
C ALA A 80 -10.47 -30.93 -17.26
N GLY A 81 -9.29 -30.41 -17.62
CA GLY A 81 -8.32 -29.89 -16.67
C GLY A 81 -8.86 -28.70 -15.89
N ALA A 82 -9.52 -27.75 -16.57
CA ALA A 82 -10.20 -26.64 -15.92
C ALA A 82 -11.33 -27.11 -14.99
N GLY A 83 -12.11 -28.13 -15.38
CA GLY A 83 -13.17 -28.71 -14.55
C GLY A 83 -12.64 -29.38 -13.29
N LEU A 84 -11.52 -30.10 -13.37
CA LEU A 84 -10.86 -30.72 -12.21
C LEU A 84 -10.33 -29.67 -11.22
N ILE A 85 -9.73 -28.58 -11.72
CA ILE A 85 -9.27 -27.48 -10.87
C ILE A 85 -10.48 -26.72 -10.30
N TYR A 86 -11.55 -26.53 -11.06
CA TYR A 86 -12.77 -25.88 -10.60
C TYR A 86 -13.42 -26.62 -9.42
N MET A 87 -13.41 -27.95 -9.45
CA MET A 87 -13.89 -28.83 -8.36
C MET A 87 -12.89 -29.00 -7.21
N SER A 88 -11.66 -28.50 -7.33
CA SER A 88 -10.65 -28.65 -6.28
C SER A 88 -10.85 -27.67 -5.13
N ASP A 89 -10.31 -28.01 -3.97
CA ASP A 89 -10.31 -27.15 -2.77
C ASP A 89 -9.28 -26.01 -2.85
N LEU A 90 -8.58 -25.87 -3.97
CA LEU A 90 -7.57 -24.85 -4.18
C LEU A 90 -8.21 -23.50 -4.48
N VAL A 91 -7.67 -22.45 -3.86
CA VAL A 91 -7.96 -21.06 -4.20
C VAL A 91 -7.24 -20.70 -5.51
N MET A 92 -7.92 -19.96 -6.39
CA MET A 92 -7.38 -19.60 -7.70
C MET A 92 -6.13 -18.72 -7.58
N PRO A 93 -5.16 -18.85 -8.51
CA PRO A 93 -3.99 -17.97 -8.53
C PRO A 93 -4.39 -16.49 -8.67
N GLY A 94 -3.70 -15.62 -7.95
CA GLY A 94 -3.94 -14.16 -8.00
C GLY A 94 -4.98 -13.66 -7.01
N VAL A 95 -5.59 -14.53 -6.20
CA VAL A 95 -6.49 -14.11 -5.10
C VAL A 95 -5.67 -13.63 -3.91
N GLN A 96 -6.01 -12.43 -3.41
CA GLN A 96 -5.35 -11.79 -2.29
C GLN A 96 -6.36 -11.43 -1.20
N VAL A 97 -5.95 -11.61 0.05
CA VAL A 97 -6.68 -11.15 1.24
C VAL A 97 -5.69 -10.38 2.09
N MET A 98 -6.04 -9.16 2.50
CA MET A 98 -5.16 -8.28 3.29
C MET A 98 -3.77 -8.05 2.64
N GLY A 99 -3.69 -8.08 1.30
CA GLY A 99 -2.44 -7.96 0.55
C GLY A 99 -1.56 -9.23 0.53
N ILE A 100 -2.04 -10.34 1.10
CA ILE A 100 -1.35 -11.63 1.11
C ILE A 100 -1.90 -12.47 -0.06
N ASP A 101 -1.02 -12.95 -0.95
CA ASP A 101 -1.38 -13.90 -2.01
C ASP A 101 -1.66 -15.28 -1.40
N ILE A 102 -2.93 -15.68 -1.47
CA ILE A 102 -3.43 -16.95 -0.96
C ILE A 102 -3.71 -17.95 -2.10
N GLY A 103 -3.38 -17.59 -3.34
CA GLY A 103 -3.59 -18.45 -4.49
C GLY A 103 -2.78 -19.74 -4.41
N ARG A 104 -3.33 -20.82 -5.00
CA ARG A 104 -2.75 -22.18 -5.03
C ARG A 104 -2.64 -22.86 -3.66
N GLN A 105 -3.28 -22.31 -2.64
CA GLN A 105 -3.42 -22.94 -1.32
C GLN A 105 -4.81 -23.56 -1.17
N THR A 106 -4.91 -24.59 -0.33
CA THR A 106 -6.22 -25.15 0.09
C THR A 106 -6.93 -24.21 1.05
N GLN A 107 -8.26 -24.29 1.17
CA GLN A 107 -9.02 -23.44 2.10
C GLN A 107 -8.50 -23.56 3.55
N SER A 108 -8.07 -24.76 3.97
CA SER A 108 -7.48 -24.95 5.30
C SER A 108 -6.13 -24.26 5.49
N GLU A 109 -5.27 -24.26 4.46
CA GLU A 109 -3.97 -23.58 4.52
C GLU A 109 -4.15 -22.06 4.51
N VAL A 110 -5.11 -21.57 3.71
CA VAL A 110 -5.50 -20.16 3.69
C VAL A 110 -6.01 -19.73 5.07
N ALA A 111 -6.92 -20.50 5.67
CA ALA A 111 -7.45 -20.17 7.00
C ALA A 111 -6.33 -20.09 8.06
N ALA A 112 -5.36 -21.01 8.03
CA ALA A 112 -4.21 -20.98 8.95
C ALA A 112 -3.31 -19.76 8.71
N THR A 113 -3.01 -19.46 7.45
CA THR A 113 -2.18 -18.30 7.05
C THR A 113 -2.83 -16.99 7.48
N LEU A 114 -4.13 -16.84 7.21
CA LEU A 114 -4.90 -15.65 7.56
C LEU A 114 -5.05 -15.48 9.08
N SER A 115 -5.28 -16.57 9.82
CA SER A 115 -5.34 -16.54 11.28
C SER A 115 -4.01 -16.07 11.89
N SER A 116 -2.88 -16.54 11.36
CA SER A 116 -1.55 -16.08 11.82
C SER A 116 -1.25 -14.62 11.43
N ALA A 117 -1.77 -14.14 10.31
CA ALA A 117 -1.60 -12.74 9.90
C ALA A 117 -2.48 -11.80 10.74
N ALA A 118 -3.71 -12.21 11.02
CA ALA A 118 -4.66 -11.42 11.81
C ALA A 118 -4.18 -11.18 13.26
N SER A 119 -3.53 -12.16 13.89
CA SER A 119 -3.01 -12.01 15.25
C SER A 119 -1.84 -11.01 15.36
N GLN A 120 -1.17 -10.70 14.25
CA GLN A 120 -0.10 -9.70 14.20
C GLN A 120 -0.59 -8.35 13.68
N GLN A 121 -1.88 -8.24 13.33
CA GLN A 121 -2.42 -7.04 12.73
C GLN A 121 -2.63 -5.94 13.78
N THR A 122 -2.10 -4.77 13.46
CA THR A 122 -2.36 -3.55 14.21
C THR A 122 -3.49 -2.77 13.55
N ILE A 123 -4.42 -2.30 14.36
CA ILE A 123 -5.53 -1.44 13.99
C ILE A 123 -5.19 0.01 14.35
N ARG A 124 -5.49 0.91 13.42
CA ARG A 124 -5.31 2.35 13.59
C ARG A 124 -6.62 2.94 14.12
N LEU A 125 -6.62 3.35 15.38
CA LEU A 125 -7.71 4.15 15.93
C LEU A 125 -7.44 5.61 15.57
N THR A 126 -8.41 6.32 14.99
CA THR A 126 -8.18 7.67 14.46
C THR A 126 -9.22 8.67 14.94
N HIS A 127 -8.76 9.90 15.18
CA HIS A 127 -9.61 11.06 15.40
C HIS A 127 -8.91 12.32 14.86
N GLY A 128 -9.43 12.88 13.76
CA GLY A 128 -8.77 13.98 13.05
C GLY A 128 -7.39 13.55 12.54
N GLU A 129 -6.34 14.24 13.00
CA GLU A 129 -4.94 13.93 12.68
C GLU A 129 -4.29 12.97 13.69
N THR A 130 -4.95 12.70 14.82
CA THR A 130 -4.42 11.83 15.87
C THR A 130 -4.67 10.37 15.54
N VAL A 131 -3.63 9.56 15.68
CA VAL A 131 -3.64 8.12 15.40
C VAL A 131 -3.07 7.38 16.59
N TRP A 132 -3.83 6.43 17.11
CA TRP A 132 -3.37 5.45 18.09
C TRP A 132 -3.31 4.07 17.45
N LEU A 133 -2.33 3.28 17.88
CA LEU A 133 -2.10 1.93 17.36
C LEU A 133 -2.49 0.92 18.42
N LEU A 134 -3.37 -0.01 18.06
CA LEU A 134 -3.86 -1.05 18.97
C LEU A 134 -3.94 -2.39 18.25
N ALA A 135 -3.61 -3.47 18.92
CA ALA A 135 -3.73 -4.79 18.31
C ALA A 135 -5.22 -5.16 18.10
N ALA A 136 -5.51 -5.91 17.03
CA ALA A 136 -6.88 -6.29 16.69
C ALA A 136 -7.52 -7.18 17.79
N ASP A 137 -6.75 -8.10 18.36
CA ASP A 137 -7.17 -9.01 19.41
C ASP A 137 -7.56 -8.26 20.71
N GLU A 138 -6.80 -7.22 21.07
CA GLU A 138 -7.12 -6.36 22.22
C GLU A 138 -8.47 -5.65 22.06
N LEU A 139 -8.86 -5.31 20.84
CA LEU A 139 -10.17 -4.72 20.53
C LEU A 139 -11.30 -5.75 20.48
N GLY A 140 -11.02 -7.04 20.67
CA GLY A 140 -12.00 -8.11 20.48
C GLY A 140 -12.34 -8.33 19.01
N LEU A 141 -11.47 -7.90 18.08
CA LEU A 141 -11.62 -8.18 16.66
C LEU A 141 -10.96 -9.51 16.33
N THR A 142 -11.77 -10.45 15.87
CA THR A 142 -11.31 -11.77 15.45
C THR A 142 -11.63 -12.00 13.97
N LEU A 143 -10.63 -12.42 13.20
CA LEU A 143 -10.82 -12.77 11.81
C LEU A 143 -11.54 -14.12 11.71
N ASP A 144 -12.68 -14.17 11.03
CA ASP A 144 -13.27 -15.43 10.60
C ASP A 144 -12.51 -15.94 9.37
N ALA A 145 -11.39 -16.61 9.65
CA ALA A 145 -10.47 -17.09 8.62
C ALA A 145 -11.10 -18.19 7.76
N ALA A 146 -12.02 -18.98 8.32
CA ALA A 146 -12.73 -20.03 7.58
C ALA A 146 -13.73 -19.42 6.59
N ALA A 147 -14.59 -18.50 7.05
CA ALA A 147 -15.53 -17.81 6.17
C ALA A 147 -14.80 -16.97 5.10
N THR A 148 -13.68 -16.35 5.47
CA THR A 148 -12.86 -15.59 4.51
C THR A 148 -12.22 -16.50 3.47
N ALA A 149 -11.72 -17.68 3.84
CA ALA A 149 -11.17 -18.65 2.90
C ALA A 149 -12.23 -19.20 1.94
N GLU A 150 -13.43 -19.48 2.43
CA GLU A 150 -14.58 -19.90 1.61
C GLU A 150 -14.98 -18.81 0.62
N ALA A 151 -15.11 -17.57 1.10
CA ALA A 151 -15.42 -16.40 0.26
C ALA A 151 -14.35 -16.18 -0.82
N ALA A 152 -13.07 -16.34 -0.47
CA ALA A 152 -11.97 -16.21 -1.42
C ALA A 152 -11.96 -17.33 -2.47
N HIS A 153 -12.24 -18.56 -2.07
CA HIS A 153 -12.37 -19.70 -2.97
C HIS A 153 -13.51 -19.51 -3.97
N ALA A 154 -14.67 -19.05 -3.49
CA ALA A 154 -15.83 -18.75 -4.32
C ALA A 154 -15.58 -17.53 -5.25
N TYR A 155 -14.99 -16.45 -4.72
CA TYR A 155 -14.73 -15.23 -5.48
C TYR A 155 -13.76 -15.47 -6.63
N GLY A 156 -12.65 -16.19 -6.41
CA GLY A 156 -11.68 -16.50 -7.45
C GLY A 156 -12.25 -17.31 -8.63
N ARG A 157 -13.44 -17.92 -8.47
CA ARG A 157 -14.17 -18.64 -9.52
C ARG A 157 -15.24 -17.78 -10.22
N SER A 158 -15.42 -16.54 -9.79
CA SER A 158 -16.42 -15.62 -10.34
C SER A 158 -15.86 -14.83 -11.54
N PRO A 159 -16.67 -14.56 -12.59
CA PRO A 159 -16.24 -13.73 -13.73
C PRO A 159 -15.74 -12.34 -13.32
N ALA A 160 -16.29 -11.78 -12.24
CA ALA A 160 -15.89 -10.47 -11.70
C ALA A 160 -14.44 -10.47 -11.21
N ALA A 161 -14.02 -11.52 -10.49
CA ALA A 161 -12.66 -11.64 -10.02
C ALA A 161 -11.65 -11.74 -11.18
N TRP A 162 -11.99 -12.47 -12.25
CA TRP A 162 -11.13 -12.52 -13.46
C TRP A 162 -11.00 -11.16 -14.14
N LEU A 163 -12.07 -10.36 -14.15
CA LEU A 163 -12.02 -9.00 -14.67
C LEU A 163 -11.11 -8.12 -13.80
N GLU A 164 -11.22 -8.22 -12.48
CA GLU A 164 -10.37 -7.51 -11.52
C GLU A 164 -8.89 -7.90 -11.74
N LEU A 165 -8.57 -9.18 -11.82
CA LEU A 165 -7.21 -9.67 -12.09
C LEU A 165 -6.60 -9.06 -13.35
N ILE A 166 -7.39 -8.93 -14.42
CA ILE A 166 -6.92 -8.33 -15.68
C ILE A 166 -6.69 -6.82 -15.55
N GLN A 167 -7.51 -6.13 -14.74
CA GLN A 167 -7.44 -4.67 -14.59
C GLN A 167 -6.38 -4.23 -13.58
N THR A 168 -6.29 -4.90 -12.43
CA THR A 168 -5.48 -4.50 -11.28
C THR A 168 -4.26 -5.40 -11.08
N GLY A 169 -4.26 -6.60 -11.68
CA GLY A 169 -3.23 -7.62 -11.44
C GLY A 169 -3.49 -8.51 -10.22
N ALA A 170 -4.61 -8.34 -9.50
CA ALA A 170 -5.00 -9.16 -8.35
C ALA A 170 -6.52 -9.30 -8.22
N MET A 171 -6.99 -10.35 -7.54
CA MET A 171 -8.38 -10.51 -7.12
C MET A 171 -8.48 -10.26 -5.61
N THR A 172 -8.95 -9.08 -5.21
CA THR A 172 -8.92 -8.68 -3.80
C THR A 172 -10.20 -9.10 -3.09
N VAL A 173 -10.07 -9.87 -2.03
CA VAL A 173 -11.20 -10.34 -1.21
C VAL A 173 -11.11 -9.67 0.16
N PRO A 174 -12.16 -8.94 0.60
CA PRO A 174 -12.16 -8.32 1.92
C PRO A 174 -12.23 -9.41 3.01
N PRO A 175 -11.42 -9.30 4.07
CA PRO A 175 -11.50 -10.20 5.21
C PRO A 175 -12.82 -10.04 5.99
N THR A 176 -13.34 -11.13 6.53
CA THR A 176 -14.55 -11.12 7.37
C THR A 176 -14.16 -11.05 8.84
N TRP A 177 -14.43 -9.92 9.48
CA TRP A 177 -14.15 -9.71 10.90
C TRP A 177 -15.40 -9.92 11.76
N THR A 178 -15.16 -10.47 12.94
CA THR A 178 -16.14 -10.58 14.02
C THR A 178 -15.68 -9.69 15.18
N LEU A 179 -16.64 -9.07 15.86
CA LEU A 179 -16.39 -8.10 16.92
C LEU A 179 -17.04 -8.60 18.22
N ASP A 180 -16.23 -8.85 19.24
CA ASP A 180 -16.72 -9.05 20.60
C ASP A 180 -16.94 -7.68 21.27
N THR A 181 -18.18 -7.21 21.21
CA THR A 181 -18.58 -5.91 21.76
C THR A 181 -18.26 -5.73 23.25
N ALA A 182 -18.26 -6.82 24.04
CA ALA A 182 -18.00 -6.73 25.47
C ALA A 182 -16.50 -6.51 25.72
N VAL A 183 -15.64 -7.22 24.99
CA VAL A 183 -14.19 -7.01 25.01
C VAL A 183 -13.85 -5.62 24.48
N THR A 184 -14.41 -5.22 23.34
CA THR A 184 -14.18 -3.88 22.77
C THR A 184 -14.53 -2.78 23.76
N GLN A 185 -15.71 -2.85 24.40
CA GLN A 185 -16.13 -1.87 25.37
C GLN A 185 -15.19 -1.81 26.57
N ALA A 186 -14.81 -2.97 27.12
CA ALA A 186 -13.88 -3.03 28.26
C ALA A 186 -12.50 -2.45 27.91
N THR A 187 -11.95 -2.79 26.74
CA THR A 187 -10.66 -2.29 26.28
C THR A 187 -10.71 -0.78 26.08
N LEU A 188 -11.69 -0.26 25.34
CA LEU A 188 -11.84 1.18 25.12
C LEU A 188 -12.05 1.94 26.44
N GLN A 189 -12.80 1.39 27.39
CA GLN A 189 -12.98 1.99 28.71
C GLN A 189 -11.65 2.07 29.49
N SER A 190 -10.86 0.99 29.47
CA SER A 190 -9.57 0.94 30.18
C SER A 190 -8.53 1.90 29.60
N ARG A 191 -8.57 2.12 28.28
CA ARG A 191 -7.65 3.02 27.55
C ARG A 191 -8.21 4.42 27.33
N ALA A 192 -9.40 4.74 27.85
CA ALA A 192 -10.06 6.03 27.58
C ALA A 192 -9.18 7.24 27.94
N ALA A 193 -8.36 7.15 28.99
CA ALA A 193 -7.43 8.21 29.38
C ALA A 193 -6.24 8.34 28.40
N GLU A 194 -5.75 7.25 27.83
CA GLU A 194 -4.68 7.27 26.80
C GLU A 194 -5.19 7.79 25.46
N LEU A 195 -6.47 7.56 25.18
CA LEU A 195 -7.16 7.99 23.97
C LEU A 195 -7.75 9.41 24.08
N ALA A 196 -7.64 10.03 25.26
CA ALA A 196 -8.09 11.39 25.48
C ALA A 196 -7.09 12.41 24.91
N ILE A 197 -7.61 13.54 24.44
CA ILE A 197 -6.84 14.73 24.12
C ILE A 197 -7.13 15.75 25.23
N GLU A 198 -6.12 16.11 26.00
CA GLU A 198 -6.33 17.03 27.12
C GLU A 198 -6.67 18.44 26.63
N PRO A 199 -7.61 19.14 27.30
CA PRO A 199 -7.86 20.55 27.02
C PRO A 199 -6.65 21.40 27.40
N VAL A 200 -6.34 22.38 26.55
CA VAL A 200 -5.29 23.37 26.80
C VAL A 200 -5.94 24.69 27.18
N ASN A 201 -5.64 25.19 28.36
CA ASN A 201 -6.13 26.48 28.83
C ASN A 201 -5.45 27.64 28.11
N ALA A 202 -6.19 28.75 27.95
CA ALA A 202 -5.59 30.03 27.59
C ALA A 202 -4.60 30.45 28.68
N GLY A 203 -3.48 31.02 28.25
CA GLY A 203 -2.35 31.32 29.14
C GLY A 203 -1.64 32.61 28.76
N LEU A 204 -0.68 32.99 29.60
CA LEU A 204 0.17 34.16 29.39
C LEU A 204 1.61 33.70 29.29
N VAL A 205 2.36 34.26 28.34
CA VAL A 205 3.79 34.05 28.20
C VAL A 205 4.50 35.38 28.04
N ILE A 206 5.74 35.48 28.52
CA ILE A 206 6.57 36.66 28.35
C ILE A 206 7.56 36.39 27.22
N GLU A 207 7.43 37.12 26.12
CA GLU A 207 8.32 37.05 24.96
C GLU A 207 8.91 38.43 24.68
N ASN A 208 10.23 38.52 24.63
CA ASN A 208 10.97 39.77 24.34
C ASN A 208 10.53 40.97 25.20
N GLY A 209 10.29 40.74 26.49
CA GLY A 209 9.87 41.80 27.42
C GLY A 209 8.41 42.29 27.21
N ARG A 210 7.57 41.50 26.53
CA ARG A 210 6.14 41.74 26.39
C ARG A 210 5.34 40.51 26.81
N VAL A 211 4.16 40.74 27.36
CA VAL A 211 3.22 39.67 27.65
C VAL A 211 2.43 39.37 26.39
N THR A 212 2.33 38.09 26.02
CA THR A 212 1.47 37.61 24.93
C THR A 212 0.56 36.50 25.47
N THR A 213 -0.56 36.27 24.78
CA THR A 213 -1.52 35.23 25.17
C THR A 213 -1.26 33.95 24.37
N THR A 214 -1.45 32.80 25.01
CA THR A 214 -1.58 31.51 24.33
C THR A 214 -3.07 31.18 24.21
N PRO A 215 -3.55 30.78 23.02
CA PRO A 215 -4.97 30.47 22.83
C PRO A 215 -5.37 29.21 23.60
N ALA A 216 -6.61 29.17 24.08
CA ALA A 216 -7.21 27.94 24.59
C ALA A 216 -7.53 26.97 23.43
N ALA A 217 -7.46 25.67 23.72
CA ALA A 217 -7.92 24.61 22.84
C ALA A 217 -8.75 23.62 23.64
N ASP A 218 -9.94 23.29 23.15
CA ASP A 218 -10.80 22.29 23.78
C ASP A 218 -10.17 20.90 23.68
N GLY A 219 -10.37 20.11 24.73
CA GLY A 219 -9.99 18.71 24.79
C GLY A 219 -11.04 17.80 24.17
N GLN A 220 -10.73 16.52 24.13
CA GLN A 220 -11.59 15.46 23.61
C GLN A 220 -11.51 14.26 24.55
N LEU A 221 -12.65 13.73 24.98
CA LEU A 221 -12.75 12.46 25.70
C LEU A 221 -13.41 11.42 24.81
N LEU A 222 -13.00 10.17 24.94
CA LEU A 222 -13.61 9.07 24.21
C LEU A 222 -15.07 8.84 24.64
N ASP A 223 -15.99 8.89 23.70
CA ASP A 223 -17.33 8.34 23.87
C ASP A 223 -17.30 6.85 23.53
N VAL A 224 -17.08 6.03 24.56
CA VAL A 224 -16.95 4.58 24.42
C VAL A 224 -18.23 3.97 23.82
N ASN A 225 -19.41 4.38 24.31
CA ASN A 225 -20.67 3.81 23.88
C ASN A 225 -20.97 4.16 22.42
N ALA A 226 -20.77 5.42 22.02
CA ALA A 226 -20.97 5.84 20.65
C ALA A 226 -19.96 5.20 19.70
N THR A 227 -18.70 5.05 20.13
CA THR A 227 -17.66 4.35 19.36
C THR A 227 -18.02 2.88 19.13
N VAL A 228 -18.43 2.16 20.18
CA VAL A 228 -18.85 0.75 20.06
C VAL A 228 -20.09 0.63 19.16
N ALA A 229 -21.07 1.53 19.28
CA ALA A 229 -22.24 1.52 18.41
C ALA A 229 -21.88 1.75 16.93
N ALA A 230 -20.95 2.67 16.64
CA ALA A 230 -20.43 2.90 15.30
C ALA A 230 -19.68 1.67 14.74
N LEU A 231 -18.90 0.99 15.60
CA LEU A 231 -18.20 -0.24 15.25
C LEU A 231 -19.14 -1.41 14.96
N VAL A 232 -20.24 -1.56 15.68
CA VAL A 232 -21.24 -2.59 15.40
C VAL A 232 -21.91 -2.34 14.04
N GLN A 233 -22.15 -1.08 13.68
CA GLN A 233 -22.80 -0.75 12.41
C GLN A 233 -21.85 -0.88 11.21
N ASN A 234 -20.61 -0.41 11.34
CA ASN A 234 -19.70 -0.22 10.20
C ASN A 234 -18.27 -0.75 10.43
N GLY A 235 -17.94 -1.21 11.64
CA GLY A 235 -16.57 -1.51 12.07
C GLY A 235 -15.94 -2.69 11.35
N ALA A 236 -16.69 -3.77 11.12
CA ALA A 236 -16.17 -4.92 10.34
C ALA A 236 -15.74 -4.51 8.93
N THR A 237 -16.49 -3.61 8.30
CA THR A 237 -16.17 -3.07 6.97
C THR A 237 -14.98 -2.10 7.00
N ALA A 238 -14.91 -1.24 8.02
CA ALA A 238 -13.82 -0.26 8.18
C ALA A 238 -12.46 -0.94 8.41
N VAL A 239 -12.44 -1.98 9.26
CA VAL A 239 -11.26 -2.80 9.52
C VAL A 239 -10.85 -3.59 8.26
N ALA A 240 -11.82 -4.13 7.51
CA ALA A 240 -11.55 -4.93 6.33
C ALA A 240 -10.91 -4.15 5.17
N GLN A 241 -11.18 -2.84 5.05
CA GLN A 241 -10.68 -2.03 3.94
C GLN A 241 -9.31 -1.44 4.23
N ASN A 242 -9.16 -0.74 5.35
CA ASN A 242 -7.95 0.06 5.62
C ASN A 242 -7.29 -0.27 6.97
N GLY A 243 -7.89 -1.14 7.79
CA GLY A 243 -7.44 -1.37 9.16
C GLY A 243 -7.57 -0.14 10.05
N GLU A 244 -8.54 0.74 9.75
CA GLU A 244 -8.76 2.00 10.45
C GLU A 244 -10.14 2.03 11.12
N ILE A 245 -10.19 2.54 12.34
CA ILE A 245 -11.41 2.73 13.14
C ILE A 245 -11.45 4.19 13.57
N GLN A 246 -12.50 4.90 13.17
CA GLN A 246 -12.73 6.26 13.62
C GLN A 246 -13.35 6.26 15.03
N LEU A 247 -12.70 6.93 15.97
CA LEU A 247 -13.19 7.10 17.33
C LEU A 247 -14.23 8.23 17.39
N VAL A 248 -15.29 7.99 18.15
CA VAL A 248 -16.27 9.02 18.48
C VAL A 248 -15.82 9.68 19.77
N MET A 249 -15.54 10.97 19.69
CA MET A 249 -15.07 11.76 20.81
C MET A 249 -16.13 12.79 21.23
N GLN A 250 -16.14 13.13 22.51
CA GLN A 250 -16.90 14.20 23.11
C GLN A 250 -15.97 15.36 23.48
N THR A 251 -16.33 16.57 23.03
CA THR A 251 -15.57 17.78 23.35
C THR A 251 -15.64 18.11 24.84
N VAL A 252 -14.49 18.42 25.43
CA VAL A 252 -14.36 18.95 26.78
C VAL A 252 -13.81 20.37 26.69
N PRO A 253 -14.58 21.39 27.08
CA PRO A 253 -14.13 22.77 26.96
C PRO A 253 -12.92 23.04 27.83
N ALA A 254 -12.01 23.90 27.36
CA ALA A 254 -10.94 24.42 28.21
C ALA A 254 -11.54 25.16 29.43
N ALA A 255 -10.93 24.98 30.60
CA ALA A 255 -11.39 25.62 31.83
C ALA A 255 -11.21 27.15 31.77
N ILE A 256 -10.16 27.60 31.09
CA ILE A 256 -9.85 29.02 30.89
C ILE A 256 -9.79 29.29 29.39
N THR A 257 -10.70 30.12 28.90
CA THR A 257 -10.83 30.42 27.46
C THR A 257 -10.32 31.80 27.09
N ASP A 258 -10.29 32.74 28.03
CA ASP A 258 -9.84 34.11 27.82
C ASP A 258 -9.03 34.61 29.01
N VAL A 259 -7.85 35.15 28.72
CA VAL A 259 -6.92 35.75 29.70
C VAL A 259 -6.63 37.22 29.40
N SER A 260 -7.40 37.86 28.52
CA SER A 260 -7.20 39.26 28.10
C SER A 260 -7.17 40.24 29.29
N ASN A 261 -8.02 40.01 30.29
CA ASN A 261 -8.04 40.79 31.53
C ASN A 261 -6.76 40.59 32.38
N LEU A 262 -6.15 39.42 32.32
CA LEU A 262 -4.89 39.11 33.02
C LEU A 262 -3.70 39.66 32.25
N MET A 263 -3.73 39.65 30.92
CA MET A 263 -2.70 40.25 30.07
C MET A 263 -2.50 41.73 30.41
N ALA A 264 -3.57 42.52 30.48
CA ALA A 264 -3.48 43.94 30.82
C ALA A 264 -2.87 44.19 32.21
N GLN A 265 -3.25 43.35 33.20
CA GLN A 265 -2.65 43.40 34.54
C GLN A 265 -1.16 43.02 34.50
N ALA A 266 -0.81 42.04 33.67
CA ALA A 266 0.56 41.58 33.55
C ALA A 266 1.48 42.58 32.86
N GLU A 267 1.00 43.23 31.80
CA GLU A 267 1.70 44.32 31.13
C GLU A 267 1.92 45.51 32.05
N ALA A 268 0.91 45.87 32.87
CA ALA A 268 1.04 46.96 33.84
C ALA A 268 2.16 46.67 34.86
N LEU A 269 2.24 45.43 35.36
CA LEU A 269 3.33 45.01 36.26
C LEU A 269 4.68 45.01 35.55
N LEU A 270 4.75 44.48 34.32
CA LEU A 270 5.98 44.41 33.53
C LEU A 270 6.50 45.80 33.12
N SER A 271 5.64 46.81 33.01
CA SER A 271 6.02 48.17 32.62
C SER A 271 6.90 48.91 33.65
N THR A 272 7.07 48.34 34.85
CA THR A 272 7.86 48.92 35.92
C THR A 272 9.37 48.66 35.75
N THR A 273 10.20 49.63 36.14
CA THR A 273 11.66 49.44 36.24
C THR A 273 12.00 48.87 37.61
N LEU A 274 12.87 47.86 37.64
CA LEU A 274 13.36 47.27 38.88
C LEU A 274 14.69 47.92 39.26
N THR A 275 14.76 48.55 40.43
CA THR A 275 16.01 49.10 40.96
C THR A 275 16.55 48.18 42.04
N ILE A 276 17.75 47.63 41.83
CA ILE A 276 18.47 46.82 42.82
C ILE A 276 19.57 47.69 43.43
N GLN A 277 19.55 47.84 44.76
CA GLN A 277 20.62 48.53 45.49
C GLN A 277 21.36 47.54 46.36
N ALA A 278 22.69 47.56 46.28
CA ALA A 278 23.58 46.79 47.13
C ALA A 278 24.57 47.75 47.80
N THR A 279 24.77 47.55 49.11
CA THR A 279 25.68 48.34 49.93
C THR A 279 26.74 47.43 50.53
N ASP A 280 28.01 47.80 50.37
CA ASP A 280 29.14 47.18 51.07
C ASP A 280 29.41 47.98 52.36
N PRO A 281 29.02 47.49 53.54
CA PRO A 281 29.16 48.23 54.80
C PRO A 281 30.61 48.33 55.28
N VAL A 282 31.54 47.54 54.73
CA VAL A 282 32.96 47.58 55.10
C VAL A 282 33.68 48.70 54.34
N ARG A 283 33.27 48.95 53.10
CA ARG A 283 33.84 49.98 52.22
C ARG A 283 33.04 51.28 52.17
N ASP A 284 31.84 51.30 52.76
CA ASP A 284 30.87 52.40 52.66
C ASP A 284 30.51 52.75 51.21
N GLU A 285 30.48 51.71 50.35
CA GLU A 285 30.15 51.84 48.93
C GLU A 285 28.72 51.37 48.67
N SER A 286 27.99 52.03 47.78
CA SER A 286 26.68 51.59 47.31
C SER A 286 26.63 51.58 45.79
N VAL A 287 26.10 50.50 45.23
CA VAL A 287 25.87 50.34 43.80
C VAL A 287 24.37 50.20 43.56
N SER A 288 23.87 50.86 42.52
CA SER A 288 22.47 50.82 42.10
C SER A 288 22.37 50.40 40.64
N TRP A 289 21.64 49.33 40.37
CA TRP A 289 21.34 48.85 39.03
C TRP A 289 19.87 49.09 38.71
N VAL A 290 19.60 49.73 37.57
CA VAL A 290 18.24 49.89 37.03
C VAL A 290 18.05 48.87 35.92
N LEU A 291 17.13 47.95 36.13
CA LEU A 291 16.80 46.88 35.20
C LEU A 291 15.52 47.22 34.46
N GLY A 292 15.60 47.23 33.14
CA GLY A 292 14.43 47.40 32.27
C GLY A 292 13.56 46.14 32.20
N PRO A 293 12.29 46.28 31.77
CA PRO A 293 11.34 45.17 31.60
C PRO A 293 11.86 43.99 30.79
N GLN A 294 12.67 44.26 29.76
CA GLN A 294 13.31 43.24 28.93
C GLN A 294 14.20 42.28 29.74
N VAL A 295 14.86 42.78 30.78
CA VAL A 295 15.87 42.06 31.55
C VAL A 295 15.23 41.33 32.71
N TRP A 296 14.46 42.02 33.57
CA TRP A 296 13.87 41.33 34.72
C TRP A 296 12.65 40.49 34.35
N GLY A 297 11.95 40.85 33.27
CA GLY A 297 10.82 40.09 32.74
C GLY A 297 11.22 38.74 32.16
N SER A 298 12.44 38.62 31.61
CA SER A 298 12.93 37.34 31.10
C SER A 298 13.17 36.32 32.22
N TRP A 299 13.30 36.77 33.47
CA TRP A 299 13.48 35.91 34.64
C TRP A 299 12.16 35.35 35.18
N ARG A 300 11.02 35.68 34.57
CA ARG A 300 9.70 35.38 35.11
C ARG A 300 8.96 34.32 34.29
N SER A 301 8.17 33.51 34.98
CA SER A 301 7.04 32.79 34.40
C SER A 301 5.73 33.28 34.98
N LEU A 302 4.72 33.28 34.12
CA LEU A 302 3.34 33.59 34.45
C LEU A 302 2.55 32.28 34.38
N THR A 303 1.88 31.92 35.48
CA THR A 303 0.98 30.77 35.50
C THR A 303 -0.40 31.24 35.94
N VAL A 304 -1.43 31.00 35.14
CA VAL A 304 -2.80 31.38 35.52
C VAL A 304 -3.33 30.37 36.53
N ASP A 305 -3.88 30.86 37.63
CA ASP A 305 -4.48 29.98 38.64
C ASP A 305 -5.80 29.41 38.11
N GLN A 306 -5.90 28.08 38.07
CA GLN A 306 -7.10 27.38 37.61
C GLN A 306 -8.24 27.45 38.63
N ALA A 307 -7.95 27.59 39.92
CA ALA A 307 -8.95 27.74 40.98
C ALA A 307 -9.48 29.17 41.06
N ASN A 308 -8.68 30.15 40.61
CA ASN A 308 -9.03 31.56 40.57
C ASN A 308 -8.56 32.20 39.26
N THR A 309 -9.39 32.11 38.22
CA THR A 309 -9.10 32.61 36.85
C THR A 309 -8.97 34.13 36.74
N THR A 310 -9.07 34.85 37.87
CA THR A 310 -8.80 36.30 37.97
C THR A 310 -7.41 36.63 38.48
N GLN A 311 -6.64 35.61 38.88
CA GLN A 311 -5.29 35.73 39.40
C GLN A 311 -4.31 34.89 38.58
N PHE A 312 -3.04 35.28 38.67
CA PHE A 312 -1.93 34.57 38.06
C PHE A 312 -0.70 34.72 38.94
N ASP A 313 0.04 33.63 39.03
CA ASP A 313 1.27 33.53 39.80
C ASP A 313 2.46 34.04 39.00
N TRP A 314 3.33 34.78 39.69
CA TRP A 314 4.57 35.32 39.17
C TRP A 314 5.76 34.67 39.88
N ALA A 315 6.40 33.71 39.22
CA ALA A 315 7.59 33.06 39.76
C ALA A 315 8.87 33.68 39.16
N ILE A 316 9.95 33.73 39.96
CA ILE A 316 11.32 33.85 39.39
C ILE A 316 11.75 32.45 38.96
N GLU A 317 12.29 32.37 37.76
CA GLU A 317 13.07 31.24 37.28
C GLU A 317 14.56 31.57 37.46
N PRO A 318 15.23 31.01 38.48
CA PRO A 318 16.62 31.36 38.81
C PRO A 318 17.59 31.12 37.65
N ASP A 319 17.34 30.08 36.86
CA ASP A 319 18.17 29.69 35.72
C ASP A 319 18.13 30.72 34.57
N LYS A 320 17.03 31.47 34.45
CA LYS A 320 16.91 32.58 33.50
C LYS A 320 17.55 33.86 34.01
N ALA A 321 17.65 34.03 35.33
CA ALA A 321 18.29 35.17 35.97
C ALA A 321 19.83 35.09 36.01
N ALA A 322 20.38 33.89 35.83
CA ALA A 322 21.82 33.65 35.84
C ALA A 322 22.52 33.86 34.49
N GLN A 323 21.76 34.14 33.42
CA GLN A 323 22.25 34.39 32.05
C GLN A 323 22.38 35.89 31.77
#